data_AF-A0A9D8FZB7-F1
#
_entry.id   AF-A0A9D8FZB7-F1
#
_cell.length_a   1.000
_cell.length_b   1.000
_cell.length_c   1.000
_cell.angle_alpha   90.00
_cell.angle_beta   90.00
_cell.angle_gamma   90.00
#
_symmetry.space_group_name_H-M   'P 1'
#
loop_
_entity.id
_entity.type
_entity.pdbx_description
1 polymer ?
#
loop_
_entity_poly.entity_id
_entity_poly.type
_entity_poly.pdbx_seq_one_letter_code
_entity_poly.pdbx_strand_id
1 'polypeptide(L)'
;NCVLGETGGICPIAICAKSLLNGPCGGTNKGKCEVSNEKDCAWTLIYRRLEKQGKLNNIREIFPPKKFGLHTNPLTQTNEAYQHAQKEEAHHG
;
A
#
# COMPACT_ATOMS: atom_id res chain seq x y z
N ASN A 1 -4.57 -5.03 -9.83
CA ASN A 1 -3.26 -4.37 -10.07
C ASN A 1 -2.70 -3.88 -8.76
N CYS A 2 -1.61 -4.50 -8.32
CA CYS A 2 -0.80 -4.06 -7.19
C CYS A 2 0.22 -3.03 -7.70
N VAL A 3 0.71 -2.13 -6.84
CA VAL A 3 1.69 -1.08 -7.20
C VAL A 3 3.04 -1.24 -6.50
N LEU A 4 3.21 -2.36 -5.77
CA LEU A 4 4.40 -2.60 -4.97
C LEU A 4 5.67 -2.74 -5.82
N GLY A 5 5.59 -3.26 -7.06
CA GLY A 5 6.77 -3.42 -7.91
C GLY A 5 7.36 -2.08 -8.33
N GLU A 6 6.49 -1.10 -8.52
CA GLU A 6 6.73 0.22 -9.05
C GLU A 6 7.18 1.16 -7.93
N THR A 7 6.68 0.96 -6.71
CA THR A 7 7.03 1.76 -5.53
C THR A 7 8.15 1.15 -4.68
N GLY A 8 8.93 0.23 -5.26
CA GLY A 8 10.08 -0.38 -4.60
C GLY A 8 9.72 -1.27 -3.41
N GLY A 9 8.50 -1.79 -3.33
CA GLY A 9 8.01 -2.67 -2.27
C GLY A 9 7.34 -1.95 -1.11
N ILE A 10 7.03 -0.66 -1.24
CA ILE A 10 6.34 0.12 -0.21
C ILE A 10 4.96 0.52 -0.73
N CYS A 11 3.89 0.06 -0.09
CA CYS A 11 2.53 0.43 -0.51
C CYS A 11 2.23 1.89 -0.09
N PRO A 12 2.07 2.83 -1.04
CA PRO A 12 1.80 4.22 -0.70
C PRO A 12 0.43 4.39 -0.05
N ILE A 13 -0.54 3.53 -0.40
CA ILE A 13 -1.89 3.55 0.19
C ILE A 13 -1.85 3.13 1.67
N ALA A 14 -1.08 2.10 2.01
CA ALA A 14 -1.03 1.59 3.38
C ALA A 14 -0.19 2.48 4.32
N ILE A 15 0.87 3.11 3.80
CA ILE A 15 1.82 3.89 4.63
C ILE A 15 1.47 5.38 4.66
N CYS A 16 0.91 5.95 3.59
CA CYS A 16 0.57 7.36 3.56
C CYS A 16 -0.69 7.62 4.40
N ALA A 17 -0.63 8.60 5.31
CA ALA A 17 -1.79 9.02 6.11
C ALA A 17 -3.01 9.46 5.28
N LYS A 18 -2.78 9.91 4.03
CA LYS A 18 -3.81 10.32 3.07
C LYS A 18 -4.09 9.28 1.99
N SER A 19 -3.46 8.09 2.07
CA SER A 19 -3.61 7.02 1.08
C SER A 19 -3.34 7.45 -0.39
N LEU A 20 -2.46 8.44 -0.60
CA LEU A 20 -2.20 8.98 -1.94
C LEU A 20 -1.37 8.02 -2.79
N LEU A 21 -1.91 7.70 -3.98
CA LEU A 21 -1.30 6.76 -4.92
C LEU A 21 -0.33 7.41 -5.92
N ASN A 22 -0.54 8.68 -6.27
CA ASN A 22 0.17 9.37 -7.36
C ASN A 22 1.00 10.55 -6.82
N GLY A 23 1.99 10.26 -5.98
CA GLY A 23 2.95 11.23 -5.47
C GLY A 23 2.65 11.82 -4.09
N PRO A 24 3.60 12.61 -3.53
CA PRO A 24 3.49 13.21 -2.20
C PRO A 24 2.41 14.29 -2.14
N CYS A 25 1.82 14.48 -0.96
CA CYS A 25 0.76 15.47 -0.72
C CYS A 25 1.23 16.94 -0.63
N GLY A 26 2.52 17.22 -0.84
CA GLY A 26 3.12 18.54 -0.62
C GLY A 26 3.51 18.85 0.83
N GLY A 27 2.86 18.26 1.85
CA GLY A 27 3.19 18.50 3.26
C GLY A 27 4.39 17.72 3.82
N THR A 28 5.26 17.19 2.95
CA THR A 28 6.45 16.47 3.44
C THR A 28 7.50 17.46 3.92
N ASN A 29 7.99 17.31 5.15
CA ASN A 29 9.03 18.18 5.73
C ASN A 29 10.25 17.34 6.13
N LYS A 30 11.41 17.59 5.51
CA LYS A 30 12.67 16.88 5.77
C LYS A 30 12.52 15.34 5.79
N GLY A 31 11.63 14.83 4.95
CA GLY A 31 11.33 13.40 4.84
C GLY A 31 10.24 12.87 5.79
N LYS A 32 9.71 13.69 6.69
CA LYS A 32 8.63 13.37 7.64
C LYS A 32 7.26 13.78 7.10
N CYS A 33 6.21 13.12 7.60
CA CYS A 33 4.82 13.37 7.22
C CYS A 33 4.25 14.60 7.93
N GLU A 34 3.38 15.37 7.27
CA GLU A 34 2.72 16.55 7.88
C GLU A 34 1.89 16.21 9.14
N VAL A 35 1.40 14.98 9.26
CA VAL A 35 0.53 14.58 10.38
C VAL A 35 1.33 14.30 11.65
N SER A 36 2.64 14.06 11.55
CA SER A 36 3.53 13.83 12.69
C SER A 36 5.00 13.82 12.25
N ASN A 37 5.83 14.55 12.99
CA ASN A 37 7.29 14.60 12.79
C ASN A 37 8.00 13.28 13.10
N GLU A 38 7.36 12.35 13.79
CA GLU A 38 7.92 11.02 14.06
C GLU A 38 7.74 10.09 12.86
N LYS A 39 6.65 10.26 12.11
CA LYS A 39 6.28 9.40 10.97
C LYS A 39 7.06 9.78 9.72
N ASP A 40 7.72 8.81 9.11
CA ASP A 40 8.32 8.99 7.80
C ASP A 40 7.25 9.14 6.71
N CYS A 41 7.49 10.03 5.75
CA CYS A 41 6.61 10.15 4.59
C CYS A 41 6.79 8.94 3.66
N ALA A 42 5.68 8.30 3.30
CA ALA A 42 5.65 7.16 2.38
C ALA A 42 6.45 7.42 1.09
N TRP A 43 6.27 8.59 0.47
CA TRP A 43 6.92 8.95 -0.78
C TRP A 43 8.42 9.22 -0.64
N THR A 44 8.87 9.71 0.52
CA THR A 44 10.30 9.78 0.84
C THR A 44 10.92 8.40 0.93
N LEU A 45 10.23 7.44 1.58
CA LEU A 45 10.70 6.06 1.69
C LEU A 45 10.76 5.38 0.32
N ILE A 46 9.73 5.58 -0.50
CA ILE A 46 9.66 5.08 -1.88
C ILE A 46 10.83 5.64 -2.71
N TYR A 47 11.03 6.96 -2.71
CA TYR A 47 12.15 7.61 -3.41
C TYR A 47 13.48 6.97 -3.03
N ARG A 48 13.78 6.90 -1.72
CA ARG A 48 15.05 6.35 -1.21
C ARG A 48 15.25 4.89 -1.61
N ARG A 49 14.17 4.10 -1.63
CA ARG A 49 14.23 2.68 -1.99
C ARG A 49 14.41 2.48 -3.49
N LEU A 50 13.76 3.29 -4.32
CA LEU A 50 13.94 3.27 -5.78
C LEU A 50 15.32 3.77 -6.21
N GLU A 51 15.84 4.82 -5.55
CA GLU A 51 17.20 5.33 -5.75
C GLU A 51 18.24 4.23 -5.51
N LYS A 52 18.14 3.50 -4.40
CA LYS A 52 19.00 2.35 -4.09
C LYS A 52 18.92 1.20 -5.11
N GLN A 53 17.81 1.10 -5.83
CA GLN A 53 17.60 0.05 -6.85
C GLN A 53 17.95 0.51 -8.27
N GLY A 54 18.33 1.78 -8.46
CA GLY A 54 18.52 2.36 -9.79
C GLY A 54 17.21 2.50 -10.58
N LYS A 55 16.05 2.45 -9.91
CA LYS A 55 14.70 2.47 -10.52
C LYS A 55 13.97 3.79 -10.31
N LEU A 56 14.70 4.90 -10.20
CA LEU A 56 14.11 6.19 -9.83
C LEU A 56 13.07 6.69 -10.84
N ASN A 57 13.16 6.26 -12.10
CA ASN A 57 12.18 6.59 -13.13
C ASN A 57 10.76 6.13 -12.78
N ASN A 58 10.61 5.04 -12.02
CA ASN A 58 9.30 4.50 -11.63
C ASN A 58 8.49 5.48 -10.78
N ILE A 59 9.13 6.46 -10.13
CA ILE A 59 8.43 7.44 -9.30
C ILE A 59 7.54 8.40 -10.12
N ARG A 60 7.74 8.47 -11.44
CA ARG A 60 6.98 9.32 -12.37
C ARG A 60 5.74 8.61 -12.93
N GLU A 61 5.57 7.32 -12.66
CA GLU A 61 4.42 6.56 -13.13
C GLU A 61 3.12 7.09 -12.51
N ILE A 62 2.12 7.33 -13.35
CA ILE A 62 0.79 7.78 -12.92
C ILE A 62 -0.16 6.61 -13.02
N PHE A 63 -0.68 6.17 -11.87
CA PHE A 63 -1.66 5.09 -11.84
C PHE A 63 -3.06 5.61 -12.13
N PRO A 64 -3.86 4.87 -12.91
CA PRO A 64 -5.24 5.25 -13.17
C PRO A 64 -6.06 5.23 -11.87
N PRO A 65 -7.12 6.04 -11.77
CA PRO A 65 -8.03 6.00 -10.64
C PRO A 65 -8.58 4.59 -10.44
N LYS A 66 -8.53 4.11 -9.18
CA LYS A 66 -9.08 2.79 -8.85
C LYS A 66 -10.61 2.86 -8.94
N LYS A 67 -11.23 1.90 -9.63
CA LYS A 67 -12.69 1.76 -9.63
C LYS A 67 -13.12 1.17 -8.29
N PHE A 68 -13.54 2.03 -7.37
CA PHE A 68 -14.15 1.60 -6.12
C PHE A 68 -15.61 1.25 -6.41
N GLY A 69 -15.87 -0.02 -6.74
CA GLY A 69 -17.22 -0.55 -6.76
C GLY A 69 -17.75 -0.67 -5.33
N LEU A 70 -19.01 -0.29 -5.10
CA LEU A 70 -19.70 -0.67 -3.87
C LEU A 70 -19.85 -2.18 -3.88
N HIS A 71 -19.03 -2.88 -3.10
CA HIS A 71 -19.24 -4.29 -2.82
C HIS A 71 -20.41 -4.39 -1.86
N THR A 72 -21.63 -4.56 -2.40
CA THR A 72 -22.85 -4.71 -1.61
C THR A 72 -23.03 -6.12 -1.06
N ASN A 73 -22.27 -7.08 -1.58
CA ASN A 73 -22.27 -8.46 -1.13
C ASN A 73 -20.94 -8.80 -0.44
N PRO A 74 -20.96 -9.57 0.66
CA PRO A 74 -19.75 -10.06 1.31
C PRO A 74 -18.86 -10.81 0.32
N LEU A 75 -17.55 -10.59 0.41
CA LEU A 75 -16.59 -11.33 -0.40
C LEU A 75 -16.59 -12.80 0.07
N THR A 76 -17.03 -13.73 -0.78
CA THR A 76 -16.89 -15.16 -0.49
C THR A 76 -15.41 -15.53 -0.54
N GLN A 77 -14.83 -15.95 0.59
CA GLN A 77 -13.43 -16.39 0.65
C GLN A 77 -13.35 -17.87 0.24
N THR A 78 -13.16 -18.12 -1.06
CA THR A 78 -13.13 -19.48 -1.65
C THR A 78 -11.76 -20.16 -1.58
N ASN A 79 -10.77 -19.55 -0.94
CA ASN A 79 -9.43 -20.14 -0.88
C ASN A 79 -9.39 -21.27 0.17
N GLU A 80 -9.01 -22.46 -0.30
CA GLU A 80 -8.98 -23.71 0.46
C GLU A 80 -8.21 -23.58 1.78
N ALA A 81 -7.11 -22.82 1.82
CA ALA A 81 -6.31 -22.64 3.02
C ALA A 81 -7.10 -22.04 4.20
N TYR A 82 -8.05 -21.15 3.92
CA TYR A 82 -8.92 -20.57 4.96
C TYR A 82 -10.01 -21.54 5.41
N GLN A 83 -10.46 -22.44 4.51
CA GLN A 83 -11.44 -23.47 4.83
C GLN A 83 -10.86 -24.55 5.74
N HIS A 84 -9.57 -24.88 5.58
CA HIS A 84 -8.86 -25.82 6.45
C HIS A 84 -8.69 -25.27 7.87
N ALA A 85 -8.30 -24.01 8.03
CA ALA A 85 -8.14 -23.38 9.35
C ALA A 85 -9.45 -23.36 10.17
N GLN A 86 -10.59 -23.08 9.52
CA GLN A 86 -11.89 -23.06 10.19
C GLN A 86 -12.37 -24.44 10.67
N LYS A 87 -11.99 -25.51 9.96
CA LYS A 87 -12.32 -26.90 10.37
C LYS A 87 -11.45 -27.37 11.54
N GLU A 88 -10.20 -26.93 11.62
CA GLU A 88 -9.29 -27.26 12.72
C GLU A 88 -9.71 -26.57 14.02
N GLU A 89 -10.17 -25.31 13.97
CA GLU A 89 -10.69 -24.59 15.13
C GLU A 89 -12.01 -25.20 15.67
N ALA A 90 -12.87 -25.70 14.79
CA ALA A 90 -14.13 -26.35 15.18
C ALA A 90 -13.96 -27.73 15.85
N HIS A 91 -12.77 -28.34 15.73
CA HIS A 91 -12.47 -29.67 16.27
C HIS A 91 -11.81 -29.67 17.65
N HIS A 92 -11.48 -28.49 18.19
CA HIS A 92 -10.83 -28.31 19.50
C HIS A 92 -11.74 -27.64 20.55
N GLY A 93 -13.07 -27.68 20.35
CA GLY A 93 -14.08 -27.22 21.31
C GLY A 93 -14.78 -28.39 22.01
#